data_AF-A0A6A6W427-F1
#
_entry.id   AF-A0A6A6W427-F1
#
_cell.length_a   1.000
_cell.length_b   1.000
_cell.length_c   1.000
_cell.angle_alpha   90.00
_cell.angle_beta   90.00
_cell.angle_gamma   90.00
#
_symmetry.space_group_name_H-M   'P 1'
#
loop_
_entity.id
_entity.type
_entity.pdbx_description
1 polymer ?
#
loop_
_entity_poly.entity_id
_entity_poly.type
_entity_poly.pdbx_seq_one_letter_code
_entity_poly.pdbx_strand_id
1 'polypeptide(L)'
;MSHFAHFLDRQKILKSPTVNQKTAIRAAEPLHPYYPLGVDIAGYEANESSVLTLLGVFSSLCVALFAITYVAGRRVRANISRGDLVTMMWFVLCGSLHVFFEGYFVLNFREMGSRQDLFGQLWKEYALSDSRYLTQNTFVLCMETITSLIWGPVSYLTAALIAIDSPYRYPFQAIISLGHLYGDVLYYATSIFDDVLLDRQYSRPEAYYFWGYYFLMNFFWIVVPLVLLTNSVKASASAFIALQKSEKVLKANGFAKKLQ
;
A
#
# COMPACT_ATOMS: atom_id res chain seq x y z
N MET A 1 12.60 -10.20 -19.48
CA MET A 1 13.55 -9.14 -19.91
C MET A 1 13.23 -8.55 -21.29
N SER A 2 12.68 -9.30 -22.26
CA SER A 2 12.30 -8.74 -23.59
C SER A 2 11.13 -7.74 -23.54
N HIS A 3 10.13 -7.95 -22.69
CA HIS A 3 8.95 -7.06 -22.61
C HIS A 3 9.26 -5.69 -22.00
N PHE A 4 10.22 -5.61 -21.07
CA PHE A 4 10.68 -4.33 -20.51
C PHE A 4 11.49 -3.51 -21.54
N ALA A 5 12.29 -4.18 -22.37
CA ALA A 5 12.93 -3.53 -23.51
C ALA A 5 11.89 -3.01 -24.52
N HIS A 6 10.82 -3.76 -24.76
CA HIS A 6 9.73 -3.36 -25.66
C HIS A 6 8.90 -2.18 -25.13
N PHE A 7 8.77 -2.04 -23.81
CA PHE A 7 8.17 -0.88 -23.13
C PHE A 7 9.02 0.38 -23.32
N LEU A 8 10.35 0.27 -23.13
CA LEU A 8 11.28 1.38 -23.35
C LEU A 8 11.39 1.78 -24.83
N ASP A 9 11.19 0.85 -25.75
CA ASP A 9 11.24 1.11 -27.20
C ASP A 9 9.97 1.83 -27.69
N ARG A 10 8.79 1.46 -27.15
CA ARG A 10 7.52 2.16 -27.44
C ARG A 10 7.54 3.62 -26.95
N GLN A 11 8.19 3.88 -25.83
CA GLN A 11 8.44 5.25 -25.32
C GLN A 11 9.36 6.08 -26.23
N LYS A 12 10.21 5.46 -27.07
CA LYS A 12 11.05 6.17 -28.06
C LYS A 12 10.31 6.48 -29.35
N ILE A 13 9.39 5.62 -29.79
CA ILE A 13 8.66 5.77 -31.06
C ILE A 13 7.73 7.00 -31.04
N LEU A 14 7.19 7.35 -29.86
CA LEU A 14 6.39 8.56 -29.63
C LEU A 14 7.18 9.89 -29.78
N LYS A 15 8.50 9.84 -30.04
CA LYS A 15 9.35 11.03 -30.30
C LYS A 15 9.65 11.30 -31.78
N SER A 16 9.09 10.54 -32.72
CA SER A 16 9.32 10.78 -34.15
C SER A 16 8.20 11.63 -34.78
N PRO A 17 8.49 12.83 -35.32
CA PRO A 17 7.48 13.64 -35.98
C PRO A 17 7.45 13.30 -37.48
N THR A 18 6.54 12.42 -37.89
CA THR A 18 6.20 12.28 -39.31
C THR A 18 5.15 13.32 -39.70
N VAL A 19 5.60 14.26 -40.52
CA VAL A 19 4.83 15.31 -41.20
C VAL A 19 3.81 14.72 -42.17
N ASN A 20 2.50 14.85 -41.89
CA ASN A 20 1.49 15.43 -42.78
C ASN A 20 0.05 15.19 -42.27
N GLN A 21 -0.50 16.17 -41.53
CA GLN A 21 -1.96 16.38 -41.50
C GLN A 21 -2.26 17.83 -41.07
N LYS A 22 -2.07 18.78 -41.99
CA LYS A 22 -2.65 20.13 -41.89
C LYS A 22 -4.10 20.10 -42.38
N THR A 23 -4.99 19.53 -41.57
CA THR A 23 -6.43 19.85 -41.63
C THR A 23 -6.93 19.91 -40.20
N ALA A 24 -7.55 21.03 -39.85
CA ALA A 24 -7.92 21.41 -38.50
C ALA A 24 -8.85 20.40 -37.81
N ILE A 25 -8.30 19.65 -36.87
CA ILE A 25 -8.98 19.39 -35.60
C ILE A 25 -8.13 20.15 -34.59
N ARG A 26 -8.65 21.27 -34.10
CA ARG A 26 -8.15 21.82 -32.84
C ARG A 26 -8.42 20.70 -31.83
N ALA A 27 -7.42 19.87 -31.54
CA ALA A 27 -7.57 18.78 -30.58
C ALA A 27 -8.16 19.43 -29.33
N ALA A 28 -9.42 19.11 -29.03
CA ALA A 28 -10.06 19.61 -27.82
C ALA A 28 -9.11 19.27 -26.67
N GLU A 29 -8.77 20.25 -25.84
CA GLU A 29 -7.89 19.96 -24.71
C GLU A 29 -8.50 18.81 -23.91
N PRO A 30 -7.69 17.84 -23.47
CA PRO A 30 -8.20 16.71 -22.74
C PRO A 30 -8.95 17.21 -21.50
N LEU A 31 -10.16 16.69 -21.27
CA LEU A 31 -11.04 17.06 -20.15
C LEU A 31 -10.32 17.00 -18.79
N HIS A 32 -9.34 16.09 -18.67
CA HIS A 32 -8.52 15.88 -17.50
C HIS A 32 -7.17 15.23 -17.89
N PRO A 33 -6.14 15.26 -17.01
CA PRO A 33 -4.81 14.72 -17.32
C PRO A 33 -4.65 13.20 -17.11
N TYR A 34 -5.67 12.49 -16.63
CA TYR A 34 -5.60 11.05 -16.33
C TYR A 34 -5.73 10.16 -17.57
N TYR A 35 -5.01 9.04 -17.56
CA TYR A 35 -5.02 8.05 -18.65
C TYR A 35 -5.97 6.90 -18.34
N PRO A 36 -6.68 6.30 -19.31
CA PRO A 36 -6.72 6.68 -20.71
C PRO A 36 -7.35 8.05 -20.92
N LEU A 37 -6.83 8.84 -21.84
CA LEU A 37 -7.38 10.17 -22.11
C LEU A 37 -8.79 10.07 -22.70
N GLY A 38 -9.65 11.02 -22.35
CA GLY A 38 -11.01 11.14 -22.90
C GLY A 38 -12.05 10.21 -22.26
N VAL A 39 -11.68 9.42 -21.24
CA VAL A 39 -12.66 8.76 -20.38
C VAL A 39 -13.43 9.81 -19.57
N ASP A 40 -14.64 9.46 -19.12
CA ASP A 40 -15.39 10.32 -18.22
C ASP A 40 -14.93 10.12 -16.77
N ILE A 41 -14.70 11.22 -16.05
CA ILE A 41 -14.46 11.22 -14.61
C ILE A 41 -15.55 12.06 -13.96
N ALA A 42 -16.40 11.38 -13.19
CA ALA A 42 -17.58 11.98 -12.59
C ALA A 42 -17.22 13.21 -11.75
N GLY A 43 -17.76 14.36 -12.14
CA GLY A 43 -17.58 15.63 -11.44
C GLY A 43 -16.14 16.13 -11.39
N TYR A 44 -15.30 15.78 -12.37
CA TYR A 44 -13.88 16.15 -12.33
C TYR A 44 -13.66 17.66 -12.14
N GLU A 45 -12.88 17.97 -11.11
CA GLU A 45 -12.31 19.28 -10.86
C GLU A 45 -10.82 19.14 -10.56
N ALA A 46 -10.00 20.04 -11.11
CA ALA A 46 -8.57 20.08 -10.81
C ALA A 46 -8.33 20.40 -9.32
N ASN A 47 -7.20 19.96 -8.78
CA ASN A 47 -6.80 20.31 -7.41
C ASN A 47 -6.58 21.82 -7.28
N GLU A 48 -7.17 22.42 -6.26
CA GLU A 48 -6.92 23.82 -5.89
C GLU A 48 -5.58 24.01 -5.18
N SER A 49 -5.17 23.01 -4.39
CA SER A 49 -3.92 23.03 -3.64
C SER A 49 -2.75 22.58 -4.50
N SER A 50 -1.59 23.20 -4.28
CA SER A 50 -0.33 22.73 -4.88
C SER A 50 0.08 21.37 -4.30
N VAL A 51 0.81 20.57 -5.10
CA VAL A 51 1.38 19.29 -4.66
C VAL A 51 2.26 19.46 -3.41
N LEU A 52 3.06 20.54 -3.34
CA LEU A 52 3.89 20.82 -2.18
C LEU A 52 3.08 21.05 -0.91
N THR A 53 1.95 21.76 -1.03
CA THR A 53 1.02 21.97 0.10
C THR A 53 0.45 20.63 0.57
N LEU A 54 -0.06 19.81 -0.36
CA LEU A 54 -0.64 18.51 -0.05
C LEU A 54 0.37 17.59 0.65
N LEU A 55 1.57 17.46 0.08
CA LEU A 55 2.65 16.65 0.65
C LEU A 55 3.13 17.21 1.99
N GLY A 56 3.20 18.53 2.17
CA GLY A 56 3.61 19.16 3.42
C GLY A 56 2.63 18.87 4.56
N VAL A 57 1.33 19.00 4.31
CA VAL A 57 0.29 18.68 5.29
C VAL A 57 0.29 17.18 5.60
N PHE A 58 0.30 16.32 4.58
CA PHE A 58 0.32 14.87 4.76
C PHE A 58 1.55 14.39 5.54
N SER A 59 2.74 14.91 5.20
CA SER A 59 3.98 14.59 5.91
C SER A 59 3.93 15.03 7.37
N SER A 60 3.34 16.19 7.65
CA SER A 60 3.16 16.68 9.03
C SER A 60 2.23 15.76 9.83
N LEU A 61 1.16 15.26 9.22
CA LEU A 61 0.27 14.27 9.84
C LEU A 61 1.01 12.95 10.13
N CYS A 62 1.83 12.45 9.19
CA CYS A 62 2.64 11.25 9.40
C CYS A 62 3.65 11.43 10.54
N VAL A 63 4.34 12.58 10.61
CA VAL A 63 5.28 12.89 11.70
C VAL A 63 4.57 12.93 13.04
N ALA A 64 3.40 13.59 13.11
CA ALA A 64 2.59 13.63 14.32
C ALA A 64 2.13 12.22 14.75
N LEU A 65 1.65 11.42 13.80
CA LEU A 65 1.26 10.03 14.03
C LEU A 65 2.42 9.22 14.63
N PHE A 66 3.60 9.26 14.01
CA PHE A 66 4.77 8.55 14.51
C PHE A 66 5.22 9.04 15.89
N ALA A 67 5.20 10.35 16.15
CA ALA A 67 5.54 10.90 17.46
C ALA A 67 4.56 10.41 18.55
N ILE A 68 3.26 10.42 18.26
CA ILE A 68 2.23 9.92 19.17
C ILE A 68 2.43 8.43 19.43
N THR A 69 2.63 7.63 18.38
CA THR A 69 2.88 6.18 18.51
C THR A 69 4.15 5.90 19.29
N TYR A 70 5.23 6.66 19.07
CA TYR A 70 6.47 6.54 19.84
C TYR A 70 6.21 6.71 21.34
N VAL A 71 5.58 7.83 21.70
CA VAL A 71 5.31 8.18 23.10
C VAL A 71 4.35 7.17 23.73
N ALA A 72 3.27 6.79 23.04
CA ALA A 72 2.33 5.78 23.50
C ALA A 72 3.01 4.43 23.75
N GLY A 73 3.83 3.97 22.81
CA GLY A 73 4.58 2.71 22.94
C GLY A 73 5.51 2.70 24.15
N ARG A 74 6.27 3.79 24.35
CA ARG A 74 7.18 3.91 25.50
C ARG A 74 6.44 4.07 26.83
N ARG A 75 5.22 4.61 26.82
CA ARG A 75 4.37 4.67 28.02
C ARG A 75 3.78 3.30 28.38
N VAL A 76 3.34 2.53 27.38
CA VAL A 76 2.80 1.18 27.60
C VAL A 76 3.91 0.20 28.01
N ARG A 77 5.06 0.26 27.35
CA ARG A 77 6.22 -0.61 27.63
C ARG A 77 7.53 0.18 27.54
N ALA A 78 8.03 0.63 28.70
CA ALA A 78 9.21 1.50 28.81
C ALA A 78 10.47 0.93 28.10
N ASN A 79 10.65 -0.39 28.18
CA ASN A 79 11.79 -1.14 27.63
C ASN A 79 11.48 -1.84 26.30
N ILE A 80 10.50 -1.33 25.52
CA ILE A 80 10.22 -1.83 24.17
C ILE A 80 11.50 -1.79 23.31
N SER A 81 11.76 -2.88 22.59
CA SER A 81 12.92 -2.95 21.70
C SER A 81 12.77 -1.98 20.52
N ARG A 82 13.88 -1.55 19.93
CA ARG A 82 13.84 -0.67 18.73
C ARG A 82 13.08 -1.32 17.57
N GLY A 83 13.27 -2.63 17.37
CA GLY A 83 12.58 -3.38 16.31
C GLY A 83 11.08 -3.44 16.53
N ASP A 84 10.64 -3.71 17.76
CA ASP A 84 9.21 -3.71 18.10
C ASP A 84 8.60 -2.33 17.93
N LEU A 85 9.32 -1.28 18.32
CA LEU A 85 8.85 0.11 18.22
C LEU A 85 8.65 0.54 16.76
N VAL A 86 9.62 0.22 15.89
CA VAL A 86 9.52 0.49 14.44
C VAL A 86 8.39 -0.34 13.82
N THR A 87 8.26 -1.61 14.21
CA THR A 87 7.18 -2.48 13.70
C THR A 87 5.80 -1.99 14.16
N MET A 88 5.69 -1.53 15.40
CA MET A 88 4.46 -0.94 15.92
C MET A 88 4.09 0.35 15.17
N MET A 89 5.06 1.24 14.91
CA MET A 89 4.86 2.44 14.10
C MET A 89 4.41 2.11 12.68
N TRP A 90 5.00 1.10 12.06
CA TRP A 90 4.60 0.61 10.75
C TRP A 90 3.12 0.19 10.75
N PHE A 91 2.70 -0.66 11.71
CA PHE A 91 1.30 -1.08 11.77
C PHE A 91 0.32 0.03 12.13
N VAL A 92 0.73 1.03 12.92
CA VAL A 92 -0.10 2.23 13.13
C VAL A 92 -0.23 3.04 11.85
N LEU A 93 0.86 3.23 11.09
CA LEU A 93 0.80 3.88 9.77
C LEU A 93 -0.14 3.12 8.82
N CYS A 94 0.02 1.80 8.69
CA CYS A 94 -0.87 0.97 7.87
C CYS A 94 -2.33 1.13 8.31
N GLY A 95 -2.61 0.98 9.62
CA GLY A 95 -3.95 1.18 10.16
C GLY A 95 -4.55 2.55 9.83
N SER A 96 -3.74 3.60 9.89
CA SER A 96 -4.19 4.96 9.56
C SER A 96 -4.44 5.15 8.07
N LEU A 97 -3.57 4.65 7.21
CA LEU A 97 -3.77 4.77 5.76
C LEU A 97 -4.98 3.95 5.30
N HIS A 98 -5.11 2.71 5.75
CA HIS A 98 -6.24 1.86 5.37
C HIS A 98 -7.59 2.42 5.88
N VAL A 99 -7.67 2.82 7.15
CA VAL A 99 -8.96 3.29 7.71
C VAL A 99 -9.32 4.69 7.20
N PHE A 100 -8.38 5.63 7.19
CA PHE A 100 -8.69 7.02 6.89
C PHE A 100 -8.50 7.37 5.42
N PHE A 101 -7.41 6.93 4.79
CA PHE A 101 -7.11 7.31 3.40
C PHE A 101 -7.86 6.43 2.40
N GLU A 102 -7.70 5.11 2.49
CA GLU A 102 -8.40 4.14 1.62
C GLU A 102 -9.88 4.05 1.97
N GLY A 103 -10.23 4.11 3.25
CA GLY A 103 -11.63 4.23 3.68
C GLY A 103 -12.31 5.49 3.12
N TYR A 104 -11.61 6.62 3.04
CA TYR A 104 -12.13 7.81 2.37
C TYR A 104 -12.36 7.56 0.87
N PHE A 105 -11.46 6.84 0.20
CA PHE A 105 -11.67 6.43 -1.19
C PHE A 105 -12.92 5.56 -1.34
N VAL A 106 -13.10 4.55 -0.51
CA VAL A 106 -14.27 3.65 -0.57
C VAL A 106 -15.58 4.43 -0.40
N LEU A 107 -15.63 5.37 0.55
CA LEU A 107 -16.81 6.19 0.81
C LEU A 107 -17.11 7.19 -0.33
N ASN A 108 -16.07 7.65 -1.03
CA ASN A 108 -16.17 8.70 -2.05
C ASN A 108 -15.92 8.18 -3.48
N PHE A 109 -15.89 6.87 -3.67
CA PHE A 109 -15.50 6.21 -4.92
C PHE A 109 -16.22 6.75 -6.16
N ARG A 110 -17.49 7.16 -6.00
CA ARG A 110 -18.32 7.66 -7.09
C ARG A 110 -18.10 9.14 -7.43
N GLU A 111 -17.59 9.91 -6.47
CA GLU A 111 -17.53 11.37 -6.52
C GLU A 111 -16.10 11.89 -6.32
N MET A 112 -15.08 11.02 -6.40
CA MET A 112 -13.69 11.39 -6.12
C MET A 112 -13.18 12.54 -6.99
N GLY A 113 -13.68 12.64 -8.23
CA GLY A 113 -13.31 13.71 -9.17
C GLY A 113 -13.61 15.13 -8.67
N SER A 114 -14.67 15.31 -7.87
CA SER A 114 -15.10 16.62 -7.37
C SER A 114 -14.57 16.97 -5.97
N ARG A 115 -13.82 16.05 -5.33
CA ARG A 115 -13.39 16.26 -3.95
C ARG A 115 -12.25 17.28 -3.87
N GLN A 116 -12.44 18.31 -3.04
CA GLN A 116 -11.47 19.38 -2.80
C GLN A 116 -10.92 19.40 -1.37
N ASP A 117 -11.32 18.47 -0.49
CA ASP A 117 -10.62 18.31 0.79
C ASP A 117 -9.24 17.64 0.61
N LEU A 118 -8.46 17.60 1.69
CA LEU A 118 -7.10 17.07 1.67
C LEU A 118 -7.02 15.66 1.07
N PHE A 119 -7.91 14.73 1.46
CA PHE A 119 -7.85 13.36 1.00
C PHE A 119 -8.31 13.24 -0.45
N GLY A 120 -9.37 13.96 -0.84
CA GLY A 120 -9.79 14.04 -2.24
C GLY A 120 -8.69 14.52 -3.17
N GLN A 121 -8.01 15.60 -2.79
CA GLN A 121 -6.92 16.16 -3.59
C GLN A 121 -5.68 15.25 -3.62
N LEU A 122 -5.34 14.58 -2.51
CA LEU A 122 -4.26 13.58 -2.47
C LEU A 122 -4.58 12.36 -3.35
N TRP A 123 -5.83 11.88 -3.36
CA TRP A 123 -6.26 10.80 -4.26
C TRP A 123 -6.19 11.21 -5.73
N LYS A 124 -6.63 12.43 -6.06
CA LYS A 124 -6.46 12.98 -7.42
C LYS A 124 -4.98 13.08 -7.81
N GLU A 125 -4.10 13.53 -6.92
CA GLU A 125 -2.66 13.58 -7.18
C GLU A 125 -2.07 12.17 -7.39
N TYR A 126 -2.42 11.21 -6.54
CA TYR A 126 -1.97 9.83 -6.68
C TYR A 126 -2.51 9.17 -7.95
N ALA A 127 -3.75 9.49 -8.35
CA ALA A 127 -4.39 8.94 -9.54
C ALA A 127 -3.71 9.34 -10.86
N LEU A 128 -2.80 10.32 -10.86
CA LEU A 128 -1.93 10.59 -12.01
C LEU A 128 -1.00 9.40 -12.31
N SER A 129 -0.70 8.60 -11.28
CA SER A 129 0.06 7.36 -11.40
C SER A 129 -0.81 6.13 -11.68
N ASP A 130 -2.08 6.17 -11.28
CA ASP A 130 -3.06 5.12 -11.52
C ASP A 130 -4.50 5.67 -11.47
N SER A 131 -5.06 5.97 -12.64
CA SER A 131 -6.39 6.58 -12.75
C SER A 131 -7.55 5.66 -12.33
N ARG A 132 -7.30 4.37 -12.05
CA ARG A 132 -8.34 3.44 -11.59
C ARG A 132 -9.07 3.93 -10.33
N TYR A 133 -8.41 4.79 -9.54
CA TYR A 133 -8.98 5.48 -8.37
C TYR A 133 -9.95 6.62 -8.71
N LEU A 134 -10.04 7.04 -9.98
CA LEU A 134 -11.00 8.06 -10.47
C LEU A 134 -11.98 7.49 -11.50
N THR A 135 -11.63 6.41 -12.19
CA THR A 135 -12.44 5.82 -13.26
C THR A 135 -13.31 4.65 -12.78
N GLN A 136 -13.65 4.63 -11.49
CA GLN A 136 -14.53 3.63 -10.87
C GLN A 136 -14.15 2.15 -11.16
N ASN A 137 -12.86 1.81 -11.03
CA ASN A 137 -12.42 0.42 -11.23
C ASN A 137 -12.93 -0.50 -10.09
N THR A 138 -13.60 -1.60 -10.46
CA THR A 138 -14.23 -2.52 -9.52
C THR A 138 -13.22 -3.31 -8.68
N PHE A 139 -12.09 -3.70 -9.27
CA PHE A 139 -11.05 -4.43 -8.53
C PHE A 139 -10.46 -3.57 -7.42
N VAL A 140 -10.04 -2.33 -7.76
CA VAL A 140 -9.48 -1.40 -6.78
C VAL A 140 -10.51 -1.11 -5.69
N LEU A 141 -11.78 -0.85 -6.02
CA LEU A 141 -12.83 -0.68 -5.01
C LEU A 141 -12.93 -1.87 -4.04
N CYS A 142 -12.99 -3.10 -4.57
CA CYS A 142 -13.11 -4.30 -3.75
C CYS A 142 -11.87 -4.50 -2.85
N MET A 143 -10.68 -4.32 -3.41
CA MET A 143 -9.42 -4.43 -2.67
C MET A 143 -9.36 -3.40 -1.54
N GLU A 144 -9.63 -2.14 -1.84
CA GLU A 144 -9.58 -1.04 -0.86
C GLU A 144 -10.69 -1.13 0.19
N THR A 145 -11.83 -1.75 -0.15
CA THR A 145 -12.89 -2.05 0.83
C THR A 145 -12.41 -3.10 1.84
N ILE A 146 -11.71 -4.14 1.38
CA ILE A 146 -11.15 -5.16 2.27
C ILE A 146 -10.03 -4.56 3.12
N THR A 147 -9.14 -3.75 2.53
CA THR A 147 -8.04 -3.13 3.27
C THR A 147 -8.57 -2.19 4.35
N SER A 148 -9.53 -1.33 4.03
CA SER A 148 -10.10 -0.38 4.97
C SER A 148 -10.91 -1.03 6.09
N LEU A 149 -11.73 -2.05 5.80
CA LEU A 149 -12.59 -2.69 6.79
C LEU A 149 -11.90 -3.79 7.61
N ILE A 150 -10.85 -4.43 7.06
CA ILE A 150 -10.20 -5.58 7.69
C ILE A 150 -8.73 -5.26 8.00
N TRP A 151 -7.90 -4.95 7.00
CA TRP A 151 -6.47 -4.75 7.24
C TRP A 151 -6.17 -3.54 8.12
N GLY A 152 -6.94 -2.47 8.00
CA GLY A 152 -6.85 -1.29 8.84
C GLY A 152 -7.06 -1.57 10.33
N PRO A 153 -8.26 -2.05 10.74
CA PRO A 153 -8.54 -2.41 12.13
C PRO A 153 -7.59 -3.47 12.70
N VAL A 154 -7.27 -4.51 11.93
CA VAL A 154 -6.37 -5.57 12.40
C VAL A 154 -4.92 -5.05 12.53
N SER A 155 -4.51 -4.05 11.73
CA SER A 155 -3.20 -3.40 11.88
C SER A 155 -3.09 -2.67 13.22
N TYR A 156 -4.12 -1.92 13.62
CA TYR A 156 -4.16 -1.31 14.95
C TYR A 156 -4.14 -2.35 16.07
N LEU A 157 -4.89 -3.45 15.93
CA LEU A 157 -4.84 -4.57 16.87
C LEU A 157 -3.42 -5.13 16.98
N THR A 158 -2.74 -5.32 15.85
CA THR A 158 -1.37 -5.85 15.81
C THR A 158 -0.39 -4.89 16.50
N ALA A 159 -0.51 -3.59 16.27
CA ALA A 159 0.26 -2.58 16.98
C ALA A 159 0.02 -2.66 18.51
N ALA A 160 -1.22 -2.82 18.95
CA ALA A 160 -1.55 -2.97 20.37
C ALA A 160 -0.93 -4.26 20.96
N LEU A 161 -1.00 -5.39 20.23
CA LEU A 161 -0.37 -6.65 20.63
C LEU A 161 1.16 -6.53 20.74
N ILE A 162 1.80 -5.75 19.86
CA ILE A 162 3.24 -5.45 19.96
C ILE A 162 3.55 -4.59 21.19
N ALA A 163 2.70 -3.59 21.48
CA ALA A 163 2.87 -2.70 22.61
C ALA A 163 2.91 -3.47 23.94
N ILE A 164 2.00 -4.43 24.11
CA ILE A 164 1.87 -5.26 25.33
C ILE A 164 2.71 -6.54 25.31
N ASP A 165 3.62 -6.70 24.33
CA ASP A 165 4.48 -7.88 24.17
C ASP A 165 3.73 -9.23 24.08
N SER A 166 2.55 -9.21 23.45
CA SER A 166 1.72 -10.41 23.30
C SER A 166 2.28 -11.37 22.25
N PRO A 167 2.36 -12.69 22.52
CA PRO A 167 2.79 -13.66 21.52
C PRO A 167 1.84 -13.76 20.32
N TYR A 168 0.58 -13.34 20.47
CA TYR A 168 -0.40 -13.29 19.38
C TYR A 168 -0.02 -12.28 18.29
N ARG A 169 0.92 -11.36 18.56
CA ARG A 169 1.39 -10.39 17.55
C ARG A 169 1.89 -11.08 16.28
N TYR A 170 2.58 -12.21 16.37
CA TYR A 170 3.23 -12.83 15.22
C TYR A 170 2.23 -13.45 14.23
N PRO A 171 1.19 -14.19 14.67
CA PRO A 171 0.09 -14.60 13.80
C PRO A 171 -0.58 -13.44 13.07
N PHE A 172 -0.99 -12.38 13.78
CA PHE A 172 -1.67 -11.24 13.15
C PHE A 172 -0.73 -10.46 12.21
N GLN A 173 0.52 -10.24 12.61
CA GLN A 173 1.57 -9.67 11.76
C GLN A 173 1.76 -10.48 10.48
N ALA A 174 1.78 -11.81 10.55
CA ALA A 174 1.91 -12.67 9.37
C ALA A 174 0.69 -12.57 8.45
N ILE A 175 -0.53 -12.61 9.00
CA ILE A 175 -1.78 -12.53 8.25
C ILE A 175 -1.85 -11.22 7.46
N ILE A 176 -1.64 -10.09 8.13
CA ILE A 176 -1.70 -8.77 7.49
C ILE A 176 -0.58 -8.63 6.47
N SER A 177 0.64 -9.04 6.82
CA SER A 177 1.78 -8.93 5.90
C SER A 177 1.56 -9.72 4.62
N LEU A 178 1.01 -10.93 4.73
CA LEU A 178 0.62 -11.73 3.56
C LEU A 178 -0.52 -11.05 2.78
N GLY A 179 -1.50 -10.47 3.48
CA GLY A 179 -2.60 -9.71 2.88
C GLY A 179 -2.10 -8.53 2.03
N HIS A 180 -1.15 -7.75 2.54
CA HIS A 180 -0.53 -6.65 1.79
C HIS A 180 0.22 -7.16 0.56
N LEU A 181 1.06 -8.19 0.71
CA LEU A 181 1.77 -8.79 -0.43
C LEU A 181 0.80 -9.29 -1.51
N TYR A 182 -0.26 -9.96 -1.10
CA TYR A 182 -1.25 -10.50 -2.02
C TYR A 182 -2.03 -9.37 -2.72
N GLY A 183 -2.44 -8.35 -1.98
CA GLY A 183 -3.10 -7.15 -2.52
C GLY A 183 -2.23 -6.45 -3.56
N ASP A 184 -0.98 -6.14 -3.23
CA ASP A 184 -0.03 -5.49 -4.16
C ASP A 184 0.22 -6.32 -5.40
N VAL A 185 0.42 -7.63 -5.26
CA VAL A 185 0.60 -8.52 -6.42
C VAL A 185 -0.61 -8.44 -7.35
N LEU A 186 -1.83 -8.47 -6.82
CA LEU A 186 -3.03 -8.33 -7.63
C LEU A 186 -3.20 -6.92 -8.20
N TYR A 187 -2.84 -5.88 -7.45
CA TYR A 187 -2.89 -4.48 -7.87
C TYR A 187 -2.02 -4.23 -9.11
N TYR A 188 -0.78 -4.73 -9.09
CA TYR A 188 0.12 -4.66 -10.24
C TYR A 188 -0.33 -5.58 -11.36
N ALA A 189 -0.70 -6.84 -11.05
CA ALA A 189 -1.10 -7.80 -12.06
C ALA A 189 -2.29 -7.30 -12.88
N THR A 190 -3.34 -6.81 -12.22
CA THR A 190 -4.54 -6.30 -12.92
C THR A 190 -4.23 -5.11 -13.81
N SER A 191 -3.38 -4.18 -13.38
CA SER A 191 -2.93 -3.05 -14.22
C SER A 191 -2.15 -3.53 -15.45
N ILE A 192 -1.21 -4.46 -15.25
CA ILE A 192 -0.40 -5.02 -16.34
C ILE A 192 -1.27 -5.83 -17.32
N PHE A 193 -2.22 -6.61 -16.83
CA PHE A 193 -3.13 -7.36 -17.69
C PHE A 193 -4.03 -6.45 -18.51
N ASP A 194 -4.54 -5.36 -17.92
CA ASP A 194 -5.33 -4.37 -18.65
C ASP A 194 -4.50 -3.66 -19.73
N ASP A 195 -3.23 -3.31 -19.46
CA ASP A 195 -2.30 -2.76 -20.46
C ASP A 195 -2.04 -3.78 -21.60
N VAL A 196 -1.72 -5.03 -21.25
CA VAL A 196 -1.32 -6.04 -22.24
C VAL A 196 -2.50 -6.58 -23.06
N LEU A 197 -3.67 -6.78 -22.43
CA LEU A 197 -4.82 -7.44 -23.06
C LEU A 197 -5.84 -6.45 -23.61
N LEU A 198 -5.95 -5.26 -23.02
CA LEU A 198 -6.98 -4.26 -23.36
C LEU A 198 -6.39 -2.96 -23.90
N ASP A 199 -5.06 -2.88 -24.07
CA ASP A 199 -4.33 -1.67 -24.48
C ASP A 199 -4.69 -0.44 -23.61
N ARG A 200 -4.90 -0.70 -22.31
CA ARG A 200 -5.42 0.29 -21.37
C ARG A 200 -4.35 0.65 -20.34
N GLN A 201 -3.79 1.84 -20.50
CA GLN A 201 -2.85 2.42 -19.55
C GLN A 201 -3.55 3.35 -18.57
N TYR A 202 -3.21 3.22 -17.29
CA TYR A 202 -3.77 4.03 -16.21
C TYR A 202 -2.80 5.09 -15.67
N SER A 203 -1.51 4.89 -15.92
CA SER A 203 -0.46 5.81 -15.49
C SER A 203 -0.17 6.84 -16.58
N ARG A 204 0.11 8.07 -16.17
CA ARG A 204 0.68 9.07 -17.07
C ARG A 204 2.05 8.64 -17.60
N PRO A 205 2.42 9.04 -18.82
CA PRO A 205 3.64 8.56 -19.49
C PRO A 205 4.94 9.11 -18.87
N GLU A 206 4.88 10.20 -18.09
CA GLU A 206 6.05 10.76 -17.42
C GLU A 206 6.61 9.78 -16.39
N ALA A 207 7.92 9.52 -16.48
CA ALA A 207 8.58 8.47 -15.72
C ALA A 207 8.40 8.58 -14.19
N TYR A 208 8.24 9.79 -13.63
CA TYR A 208 8.09 9.95 -12.20
C TYR A 208 6.72 9.51 -11.67
N TYR A 209 5.65 9.56 -12.47
CA TYR A 209 4.36 9.02 -12.07
C TYR A 209 4.43 7.50 -11.99
N PHE A 210 5.02 6.85 -12.99
CA PHE A 210 5.17 5.40 -12.96
C PHE A 210 6.19 4.94 -11.90
N TRP A 211 7.43 5.43 -11.94
CA TRP A 211 8.48 4.91 -11.05
C TRP A 211 8.40 5.45 -9.63
N GLY A 212 8.05 6.73 -9.48
CA GLY A 212 7.97 7.38 -8.17
C GLY A 212 6.68 7.05 -7.44
N TYR A 213 5.53 7.28 -8.08
CA TYR A 213 4.24 7.11 -7.40
C TYR A 213 3.76 5.67 -7.51
N TYR A 214 3.57 5.16 -8.72
CA TYR A 214 2.98 3.84 -8.93
C TYR A 214 3.88 2.70 -8.43
N PHE A 215 5.18 2.71 -8.73
CA PHE A 215 6.08 1.64 -8.31
C PHE A 215 6.61 1.85 -6.89
N LEU A 216 7.34 2.95 -6.64
CA LEU A 216 8.09 3.12 -5.40
C LEU A 216 7.19 3.26 -4.17
N MET A 217 6.06 3.98 -4.24
CA MET A 217 5.18 4.13 -3.07
C MET A 217 4.61 2.78 -2.66
N ASN A 218 4.10 1.98 -3.61
CA ASN A 218 3.59 0.63 -3.32
C ASN A 218 4.72 -0.36 -2.96
N PHE A 219 5.95 -0.16 -3.44
CA PHE A 219 7.07 -1.06 -3.15
C PHE A 219 7.37 -1.21 -1.64
N PHE A 220 7.05 -0.20 -0.82
CA PHE A 220 7.16 -0.31 0.63
C PHE A 220 6.21 -1.37 1.23
N TRP A 221 5.00 -1.51 0.66
CA TRP A 221 4.02 -2.53 1.02
C TRP A 221 4.37 -3.94 0.50
N ILE A 222 5.43 -4.04 -0.31
CA ILE A 222 6.05 -5.32 -0.64
C ILE A 222 7.18 -5.64 0.34
N VAL A 223 8.17 -4.76 0.45
CA VAL A 223 9.41 -5.07 1.17
C VAL A 223 9.20 -5.23 2.67
N VAL A 224 8.50 -4.28 3.30
CA VAL A 224 8.33 -4.31 4.75
C VAL A 224 7.47 -5.51 5.18
N PRO A 225 6.31 -5.78 4.55
CA PRO A 225 5.54 -6.99 4.82
C PRO A 225 6.31 -8.29 4.60
N LEU A 226 7.16 -8.39 3.57
CA LEU A 226 7.97 -9.60 3.36
C LEU A 226 8.94 -9.86 4.53
N VAL A 227 9.59 -8.80 5.04
CA VAL A 227 10.47 -8.89 6.21
C VAL A 227 9.68 -9.30 7.45
N LEU A 228 8.52 -8.67 7.69
CA LEU A 228 7.67 -8.94 8.85
C LEU A 228 7.06 -10.34 8.82
N LEU A 229 6.65 -10.82 7.64
CA LEU A 229 6.17 -12.19 7.44
C LEU A 229 7.29 -13.20 7.76
N THR A 230 8.49 -12.96 7.22
CA THR A 230 9.66 -13.82 7.49
C THR A 230 10.00 -13.84 8.98
N ASN A 231 9.92 -12.69 9.65
CA ASN A 231 10.13 -12.58 11.09
C ASN A 231 9.10 -13.43 11.85
N SER A 232 7.80 -13.26 11.55
CA SER A 232 6.74 -14.05 12.18
C SER A 232 6.94 -15.55 11.99
N VAL A 233 7.24 -16.00 10.78
CA VAL A 233 7.49 -17.42 10.49
C VAL A 233 8.66 -17.96 11.30
N LYS A 234 9.78 -17.22 11.36
CA LYS A 234 10.96 -17.61 12.14
C LYS A 234 10.68 -17.64 13.65
N ALA A 235 9.93 -16.67 14.16
CA ALA A 235 9.53 -16.62 15.57
C ALA A 235 8.64 -17.81 15.94
N SER A 236 7.63 -18.10 15.11
CA SER A 236 6.76 -19.27 15.29
C SER A 236 7.55 -20.58 15.27
N ALA A 237 8.42 -20.78 14.26
CA ALA A 237 9.25 -21.98 14.18
C ALA A 237 10.16 -22.14 15.42
N SER A 238 10.78 -21.05 15.87
CA SER A 238 11.65 -21.05 17.06
C SER A 238 10.86 -21.43 18.32
N ALA A 239 9.64 -20.94 18.48
CA ALA A 239 8.77 -21.30 19.60
C ALA A 239 8.43 -22.80 19.61
N PHE A 240 8.06 -23.38 18.46
CA PHE A 240 7.79 -24.82 18.35
C PHE A 240 9.03 -25.68 18.62
N ILE A 241 10.21 -25.27 18.12
CA ILE A 241 11.47 -25.98 18.39
C ILE A 241 11.78 -25.95 19.90
N ALA A 242 11.60 -24.81 20.56
CA ALA A 242 11.83 -24.69 22.00
C ALA A 242 10.87 -25.59 22.80
N LEU A 243 9.59 -25.63 22.43
CA LEU A 243 8.59 -26.50 23.05
C LEU A 243 8.98 -27.98 22.91
N GLN A 244 9.33 -28.43 21.70
CA GLN A 244 9.75 -29.81 21.46
C GLN A 244 10.99 -30.21 22.26
N LYS A 245 11.96 -29.30 22.42
CA LYS A 245 13.15 -29.55 23.26
C LYS A 245 12.76 -29.70 24.73
N SER A 246 11.88 -28.83 25.23
CA SER A 246 11.38 -28.88 26.61
C SER A 246 10.65 -30.21 26.89
N GLU A 247 9.75 -30.63 25.98
CA GLU A 247 9.03 -31.90 26.11
C GLU A 247 9.96 -33.12 26.15
N LYS A 248 11.02 -33.13 25.32
CA LYS A 248 12.03 -34.21 25.33
C LYS A 248 12.77 -34.30 26.66
N VAL A 249 13.19 -33.16 27.21
CA VAL A 249 13.88 -33.11 28.52
C VAL A 249 12.95 -33.57 29.64
N LEU A 250 11.69 -33.11 29.66
CA LEU A 250 10.70 -33.52 30.66
C LEU A 250 10.42 -35.03 30.61
N LYS A 251 10.30 -35.60 29.41
CA LYS A 251 10.14 -37.06 29.24
C LYS A 251 11.36 -37.81 29.76
N ALA A 252 12.58 -37.41 29.39
CA ALA A 252 13.81 -38.04 29.85
C ALA A 252 13.94 -38.04 31.40
N ASN A 253 13.62 -36.90 32.03
CA ASN A 253 13.65 -36.78 33.49
C ASN A 253 12.54 -37.59 34.19
N GLY A 254 11.36 -37.68 33.58
CA GLY A 254 10.26 -38.52 34.08
C GLY A 254 10.57 -40.02 34.02
N PHE A 255 11.32 -40.46 33.01
CA PHE A 255 11.84 -41.84 32.93
C PHE A 255 12.91 -42.11 33.99
N ALA A 256 13.85 -41.18 34.20
CA ALA A 256 14.90 -41.32 35.22
C ALA A 256 14.31 -41.46 36.64
N LYS A 257 13.23 -40.73 36.95
CA LYS A 257 12.55 -40.78 38.25
C LYS A 257 11.71 -42.04 38.49
N LYS A 258 11.39 -42.82 37.45
CA LYS A 258 10.69 -44.12 37.56
C LYS A 258 11.65 -45.31 37.73
N LEU A 259 12.94 -45.11 37.47
CA LEU A 259 13.99 -46.14 37.57
C LEU A 259 14.75 -46.09 38.92
N GLN A 260 14.43 -45.11 39.77
CA GLN A 260 14.88 -45.01 41.17
C GLN A 260 13.76 -45.47 42.09
#